data_AF-A0A2I0HH91-F1
#
_entry.id   AF-A0A2I0HH91-F1
#
_cell.length_a   1.000
_cell.length_b   1.000
_cell.length_c   1.000
_cell.angle_alpha   90.00
_cell.angle_beta   90.00
_cell.angle_gamma   90.00
#
_symmetry.space_group_name_H-M   'P 1'
#
loop_
_entity.id
_entity.type
_entity.pdbx_description
1 polymer ?
#
loop_
_entity_poly.entity_id
_entity_poly.type
_entity_poly.pdbx_seq_one_letter_code
_entity_poly.pdbx_strand_id
1 'polypeptide(L)' 'MMHKEIEVYVDDMIAKSKEGDDHLVNLRRLFERLKKYKHRLNPAKCTFGAKSGKLLGFV' A
#
# COMPACT_ATOMS: atom_id res chain seq x y z
N MET A 1 5.81 -5.55 12.13
CA MET A 1 4.33 -5.47 12.31
C MET A 1 3.84 -4.40 11.36
N MET A 2 2.81 -4.64 10.55
CA MET A 2 2.44 -3.84 9.36
C MET A 2 1.95 -2.40 9.62
N HIS A 3 2.03 -1.90 10.85
CA HIS A 3 1.53 -0.57 11.23
C HIS A 3 2.49 0.58 10.88
N LYS A 4 3.76 0.31 10.54
CA LYS A 4 4.70 1.35 10.10
C LYS A 4 4.75 1.48 8.58
N GLU A 5 4.45 0.40 7.88
CA GLU A 5 4.61 0.26 6.44
C GLU A 5 3.30 0.47 5.68
N ILE A 6 2.14 0.38 6.36
CA ILE A 6 0.83 0.55 5.72
C ILE A 6 -0.02 1.54 6.51
N GLU A 7 -0.41 2.60 5.84
CA GLU A 7 -1.43 3.55 6.28
C GLU A 7 -2.73 3.24 5.57
N VAL A 8 -3.83 3.24 6.31
CA VAL A 8 -5.16 2.90 5.80
C VAL A 8 -6.16 3.94 6.26
N TYR A 9 -6.97 4.43 5.32
CA TYR A 9 -8.14 5.22 5.58
C TYR A 9 -9.31 4.70 4.75
N VAL A 10 -10.24 3.99 5.38
CA VAL A 10 -11.40 3.36 4.73
C VAL A 10 -10.95 2.53 3.51
N ASP A 11 -11.14 3.05 2.29
CA ASP A 11 -10.80 2.38 1.03
C ASP A 11 -9.43 2.77 0.47
N ASP A 12 -8.81 3.83 1.00
CA ASP A 12 -7.50 4.31 0.57
C ASP A 12 -6.40 3.70 1.42
N MET A 13 -5.37 3.16 0.76
CA MET A 13 -4.22 2.54 1.41
C MET A 13 -2.92 3.07 0.82
N ILE A 14 -1.95 3.36 1.68
CA ILE A 14 -0.58 3.67 1.28
C ILE A 14 0.35 2.62 1.87
N ALA A 15 1.10 1.95 1.01
CA ALA A 15 2.26 1.17 1.41
C ALA A 15 3.52 2.04 1.25
N LYS A 16 4.32 2.16 2.31
CA LYS A 16 5.57 2.94 2.32
C LYS A 16 6.71 2.13 2.92
N SER A 17 7.93 2.41 2.48
CA SER A 17 9.16 1.86 3.04
C SER A 17 10.29 2.87 2.94
N LYS A 18 11.34 2.68 3.75
CA LYS A 18 12.56 3.49 3.67
C LYS A 18 13.48 3.01 2.54
N GLU A 19 13.52 1.70 2.31
CA GLU A 19 14.34 1.05 1.27
C GLU A 19 13.46 0.29 0.26
N GLY A 20 14.00 0.11 -0.95
CA GLY A 20 13.27 -0.49 -2.07
C GLY A 20 13.04 -2.00 -1.94
N ASP A 21 14.03 -2.76 -1.46
CA ASP A 21 13.91 -4.22 -1.33
C ASP A 21 12.91 -4.61 -0.24
N ASP A 22 12.89 -3.86 0.86
CA ASP A 22 11.87 -3.97 1.90
C ASP A 22 10.46 -3.65 1.36
N HIS A 23 10.35 -2.76 0.36
CA HIS A 23 9.07 -2.39 -0.24
C HIS A 23 8.36 -3.58 -0.88
N LEU A 24 9.10 -4.38 -1.65
CA LEU A 24 8.55 -5.53 -2.37
C LEU A 24 8.06 -6.61 -1.41
N VAL A 25 8.78 -6.85 -0.31
CA VAL A 25 8.37 -7.78 0.75
C VAL A 25 7.07 -7.30 1.42
N ASN A 26 6.97 -6.01 1.69
CA ASN A 26 5.77 -5.42 2.31
C ASN A 26 4.57 -5.43 1.37
N LEU A 27 4.74 -5.09 0.10
CA LEU A 27 3.70 -5.19 -0.93
C LEU A 27 3.19 -6.62 -1.08
N ARG A 28 4.09 -7.61 -1.11
CA ARG A 28 3.70 -9.03 -1.14
C ARG A 28 2.80 -9.39 0.04
N ARG A 29 3.19 -9.00 1.26
CA ARG A 29 2.38 -9.24 2.47
C ARG A 29 1.03 -8.53 2.42
N LEU A 30 0.97 -7.30 1.89
CA LEU A 30 -0.29 -6.57 1.68
C LEU A 30 -1.19 -7.31 0.70
N PHE A 31 -0.69 -7.70 -0.47
CA PHE A 31 -1.47 -8.40 -1.48
C PHE A 31 -1.99 -9.76 -0.98
N GLU A 32 -1.18 -10.53 -0.23
CA GLU A 32 -1.64 -11.77 0.39
C GLU A 32 -2.78 -11.53 1.39
N ARG A 33 -2.75 -10.44 2.16
CA ARG A 33 -3.86 -10.07 3.03
C ARG A 33 -5.11 -9.65 2.26
N LEU A 34 -4.96 -8.79 1.25
CA LEU A 34 -6.08 -8.37 0.40
C LEU A 34 -6.75 -9.58 -0.23
N LYS A 35 -5.96 -10.52 -0.74
CA LYS A 35 -6.43 -11.80 -1.29
C LYS A 35 -7.15 -12.66 -0.24
N LYS A 36 -6.56 -12.82 0.96
CA LYS A 36 -7.15 -13.59 2.07
C LYS A 36 -8.54 -13.09 2.45
N TYR A 37 -8.74 -11.78 2.50
CA TYR A 37 -10.01 -11.14 2.85
C TYR A 37 -10.88 -10.78 1.65
N LYS A 38 -10.50 -11.21 0.44
CA LYS A 38 -11.22 -10.98 -0.82
C LYS A 38 -11.43 -9.50 -1.16
N HIS A 39 -10.56 -8.62 -0.67
CA HIS A 39 -10.53 -7.23 -1.10
C HIS A 39 -9.94 -7.12 -2.50
N ARG A 40 -10.57 -6.27 -3.32
CA ARG A 40 -10.13 -5.99 -4.68
C ARG A 40 -9.68 -4.54 -4.77
N LEU A 41 -8.49 -4.33 -5.34
CA LEU A 41 -8.03 -3.01 -5.72
C LEU A 41 -8.54 -2.66 -7.11
N ASN A 42 -8.74 -1.37 -7.37
CA ASN A 42 -8.97 -0.87 -8.73
C ASN A 42 -7.61 -0.48 -9.34
N PRO A 43 -7.07 -1.24 -10.31
CA PRO A 43 -5.75 -0.97 -10.88
C PRO A 43 -5.63 0.43 -11.51
N ALA A 44 -6.74 0.98 -12.05
CA ALA A 44 -6.76 2.31 -12.64
C ALA A 44 -6.60 3.44 -11.61
N LYS A 45 -6.82 3.15 -10.31
CA LYS A 45 -6.65 4.09 -9.20
C LYS A 45 -5.38 3.84 -8.39
N CYS A 46 -4.67 2.75 -8.64
CA CYS A 46 -3.44 2.44 -7.90
C CYS A 46 -2.24 3.15 -8.53
N THR A 47 -1.42 3.78 -7.69
CA THR A 47 -0.12 4.35 -8.09
C THR A 47 0.99 3.53 -7.44
N PHE A 48 1.99 3.13 -8.23
CA PHE A 48 3.12 2.32 -7.77
C PHE A 48 4.44 3.00 -8.08
N GLY A 49 5.47 2.72 -7.28
CA GLY A 49 6.84 3.23 -7.52
C GLY A 49 7.00 4.73 -7.32
N ALA A 50 6.04 5.40 -6.68
CA ALA A 50 6.13 6.82 -6.40
C ALA A 50 7.15 7.10 -5.30
N LYS A 51 7.95 8.16 -5.46
CA LYS A 51 8.91 8.62 -4.43
C LYS A 51 8.20 9.25 -3.22
N SER A 52 7.02 9.81 -3.45
CA SER A 52 6.09 10.32 -2.43
C SER A 52 4.66 9.91 -2.80
N GLY A 53 3.84 9.62 -1.78
CA GLY A 53 2.43 9.27 -1.96
C GLY A 53 1.53 10.45 -1.64
N LYS A 54 0.29 10.42 -2.13
CA LYS A 54 -0.76 11.37 -1.75
C LYS A 54 -1.92 10.57 -1.15
N LEU A 55 -2.41 10.96 0.03
CA LEU A 55 -3.58 10.36 0.69
C LEU A 55 -4.65 11.42 0.88
N LEU A 56 -5.89 11.15 0.45
CA LEU A 56 -7.05 12.03 0.71
C LEU A 56 -6.87 13.51 0.31
N GLY A 57 -6.05 13.82 -0.69
CA GLY A 57 -5.79 15.21 -1.05
C GLY A 57 -4.48 15.79 -0.51
N PHE A 58 -3.79 15.10 0.40
CA PHE A 58 -2.58 15.56 1.08
C PHE A 58 -1.35 14.80 0.62
N VAL A 59 -0.25 15.52 0.39
CA VAL A 59 1.08 14.99 0.05
C VAL A 59 1.88 14.78 1.33
#